data_AF-A0A1F5E1Z0-F1
#
_entry.id   AF-A0A1F5E1Z0-F1
#
_cell.length_a   1.000
_cell.length_b   1.000
_cell.length_c   1.000
_cell.angle_alpha   90.00
_cell.angle_beta   90.00
_cell.angle_gamma   90.00
#
_symmetry.space_group_name_H-M   'P 1'
#
loop_
_entity.id
_entity.type
_entity.pdbx_description
1 polymer ?
#
loop_
_entity_poly.entity_id
_entity_poly.type
_entity_poly.pdbx_seq_one_letter_code
_entity_poly.pdbx_strand_id
1 'polypeptide(L)'
;MAFPPNNQKEWVKLLKRLGFEERRVGRGKHAFKFSHPMRKTKDYRIQPDFIIVPHIIYPAISAHMVKEVIFFGFSLEEIKAASH
;
A
#
# COMPACT_ATOMS: atom_id res chain seq x y z
N MET A 1 -1.40 -15.06 -10.60
CA MET A 1 -1.92 -13.80 -10.02
C MET A 1 -1.33 -12.64 -10.82
N ALA A 2 -2.12 -11.62 -11.16
CA ALA A 2 -1.61 -10.44 -11.85
C ALA A 2 -0.92 -9.51 -10.83
N PHE A 3 0.32 -9.12 -11.12
CA PHE A 3 1.05 -8.12 -10.36
C PHE A 3 1.16 -6.84 -11.20
N PRO A 4 0.89 -5.66 -10.64
CA PRO A 4 0.48 -5.41 -9.25
C PRO A 4 -1.02 -5.76 -9.01
N PRO A 5 -1.45 -5.92 -7.74
CA PRO A 5 -2.82 -6.29 -7.43
C PRO A 5 -3.84 -5.30 -8.02
N ASN A 6 -4.93 -5.79 -8.59
CA ASN A 6 -5.91 -4.95 -9.29
C ASN A 6 -7.18 -4.68 -8.47
N ASN A 7 -7.22 -5.09 -7.20
CA ASN A 7 -8.39 -4.93 -6.34
C ASN A 7 -7.98 -4.63 -4.90
N GLN A 8 -8.90 -3.99 -4.16
CA GLN A 8 -8.65 -3.49 -2.80
C GLN A 8 -8.30 -4.63 -1.83
N LYS A 9 -8.95 -5.78 -1.95
CA LYS A 9 -8.78 -6.91 -1.02
C LYS A 9 -7.35 -7.46 -1.06
N GLU A 10 -6.81 -7.65 -2.25
CA GLU A 10 -5.44 -8.12 -2.44
C GLU A 10 -4.41 -7.09 -1.98
N TRP A 11 -4.65 -5.80 -2.22
CA TRP A 11 -3.79 -4.73 -1.70
C TRP A 11 -3.78 -4.67 -0.17
N VAL A 12 -4.94 -4.78 0.47
CA VAL A 12 -5.05 -4.84 1.93
C VAL A 12 -4.28 -6.04 2.48
N LYS A 13 -4.40 -7.20 1.86
CA LYS A 13 -3.67 -8.42 2.25
C LYS A 13 -2.15 -8.25 2.10
N LEU A 14 -1.71 -7.70 0.97
CA LEU A 14 -0.30 -7.42 0.68
C LEU A 14 0.29 -6.46 1.71
N LEU A 15 -0.36 -5.33 1.98
CA LEU A 15 0.12 -4.34 2.93
C LEU A 15 0.21 -4.91 4.36
N LYS A 16 -0.78 -5.70 4.78
CA LYS A 16 -0.74 -6.41 6.08
C LYS A 16 0.43 -7.39 6.16
N ARG A 17 0.71 -8.15 5.09
CA ARG A 17 1.87 -9.06 5.03
C ARG A 17 3.21 -8.33 5.08
N LEU A 18 3.28 -7.13 4.51
CA LEU A 18 4.46 -6.26 4.60
C LEU A 18 4.57 -5.53 5.96
N GLY A 19 3.68 -5.80 6.92
CA GLY A 19 3.74 -5.21 8.26
C GLY A 19 3.11 -3.83 8.38
N PHE A 20 2.35 -3.37 7.39
CA PHE A 20 1.56 -2.15 7.52
C PHE A 20 0.32 -2.38 8.40
N GLU A 21 0.01 -1.39 9.21
CA GLU A 21 -1.16 -1.37 10.07
C GLU A 21 -2.26 -0.50 9.48
N GLU A 22 -3.49 -1.03 9.49
CA GLU A 22 -4.68 -0.30 9.06
C GLU A 22 -5.03 0.78 10.09
N ARG A 23 -5.11 2.03 9.65
CA ARG A 23 -5.61 3.18 10.41
C ARG A 23 -6.98 3.56 9.87
N ARG A 24 -7.95 3.71 10.77
CA ARG A 24 -9.32 4.09 10.41
C ARG A 24 -9.35 5.53 9.88
N VAL A 25 -9.88 5.73 8.67
CA VAL A 25 -10.13 7.07 8.11
C VAL A 25 -11.64 7.30 8.03
N GLY A 26 -12.16 8.09 8.97
CA GLY A 26 -13.53 8.60 8.93
C GLY A 26 -14.67 7.57 9.02
N ARG A 27 -15.90 8.07 8.86
CA ARG A 27 -17.12 7.28 8.77
C ARG A 27 -17.47 7.12 7.28
N GLY A 28 -17.22 5.94 6.70
CA GLY A 28 -17.56 5.67 5.30
C GLY A 28 -16.96 4.42 4.65
N LYS A 29 -15.85 3.85 5.16
CA LYS A 29 -15.17 2.65 4.58
C LYS A 29 -14.85 2.70 3.06
N HIS A 30 -14.93 3.86 2.42
CA HIS A 30 -14.62 4.02 0.99
C HIS A 30 -13.12 3.91 0.66
N ALA A 31 -12.25 4.07 1.66
CA ALA A 31 -10.82 3.87 1.54
C ALA A 31 -10.24 3.37 2.87
N PHE A 32 -9.14 2.62 2.78
CA PHE A 32 -8.33 2.23 3.93
C PHE A 32 -7.03 3.03 3.94
N LYS A 33 -6.57 3.43 5.11
CA LYS A 33 -5.23 4.02 5.29
C LYS A 33 -4.34 3.02 5.98
N PHE A 34 -3.12 2.90 5.49
CA PHE A 34 -2.11 2.02 6.04
C PHE A 34 -0.88 2.82 6.41
N SER A 35 -0.31 2.54 7.57
CA SER A 35 0.95 3.14 8.02
C SER A 35 1.86 2.03 8.52
N HIS A 36 3.16 2.12 8.28
CA HIS A 36 4.10 1.14 8.81
C HIS A 36 4.65 1.63 10.17
N PRO A 37 4.68 0.80 11.23
CA PRO A 37 5.11 1.23 12.57
C PRO A 37 6.61 1.54 12.64
N MET A 38 7.44 0.76 11.93
CA MET A 38 8.91 0.89 11.97
C MET A 38 9.54 1.62 10.78
N ARG A 39 9.00 1.47 9.56
CA ARG A 39 9.53 2.08 8.34
C ARG A 39 8.81 3.39 8.06
N LYS A 40 9.56 4.44 7.75
CA LYS A 40 9.06 5.72 7.28
C LYS A 40 9.53 5.98 5.86
N THR A 41 8.82 6.83 5.16
CA THR A 41 9.23 7.30 3.83
C THR A 41 10.53 8.08 3.94
N LYS A 42 11.37 7.97 2.90
CA LYS A 42 12.66 8.70 2.87
C LYS A 42 12.49 10.22 2.85
N ASP A 43 11.39 10.71 2.28
CA ASP A 43 11.02 12.13 2.28
C ASP A 43 9.50 12.29 2.34
N TYR A 44 9.01 12.78 3.49
CA TYR A 44 7.58 12.99 3.75
C TYR A 44 6.96 14.08 2.86
N ARG A 45 7.78 14.96 2.25
CA ARG A 45 7.31 16.00 1.32
C ARG A 45 6.93 15.42 -0.02
N ILE A 46 7.53 14.27 -0.38
CA ILE A 46 7.29 13.57 -1.64
C ILE A 46 6.22 12.50 -1.45
N GLN A 47 6.33 11.70 -0.37
CA GLN A 47 5.39 10.64 -0.06
C GLN A 47 5.03 10.70 1.42
N PRO A 48 3.75 10.82 1.81
CA PRO A 48 3.38 10.77 3.21
C PRO A 48 3.71 9.40 3.84
N ASP A 49 3.90 9.37 5.17
CA ASP A 49 4.10 8.14 5.97
C ASP A 49 2.82 7.29 6.10
N PHE A 50 2.02 7.23 5.05
CA PHE A 50 0.89 6.33 4.89
C PHE A 50 0.61 6.04 3.41
N ILE A 51 -0.13 4.96 3.19
CA ILE A 51 -0.65 4.52 1.89
C ILE A 51 -2.17 4.52 1.97
N ILE A 52 -2.84 5.05 0.95
CA ILE A 52 -4.30 4.99 0.84
C ILE A 52 -4.69 3.90 -0.17
N VAL A 53 -5.51 2.96 0.27
CA VAL A 53 -6.09 1.92 -0.59
C VAL A 53 -7.54 2.30 -0.89
N PRO A 54 -7.84 2.85 -2.08
CA PRO A 54 -9.21 3.16 -2.47
C PRO A 54 -10.02 1.89 -2.72
N HIS A 55 -11.36 2.01 -2.66
CA HIS A 55 -12.26 0.91 -2.98
C HIS A 55 -12.11 0.41 -4.43
N ILE A 56 -11.94 1.34 -5.37
CA ILE A 56 -11.77 1.04 -6.81
C ILE A 56 -10.30 1.21 -7.16
N ILE A 57 -9.70 0.18 -7.76
CA ILE A 57 -8.28 0.16 -8.12
C ILE A 57 -8.15 -0.03 -9.63
N TYR A 58 -7.67 1.02 -10.29
CA TYR A 58 -7.28 0.98 -11.70
C TYR A 58 -5.78 0.63 -11.82
N PRO A 59 -5.32 0.14 -12.98
CA PRO A 59 -3.90 -0.20 -13.19
C PRO A 59 -2.93 0.94 -12.83
N ALA A 60 -3.29 2.19 -13.15
CA ALA A 60 -2.49 3.37 -12.81
C ALA A 60 -2.36 3.59 -11.29
N ILE A 61 -3.47 3.42 -10.54
CA ILE A 61 -3.47 3.52 -9.07
C ILE A 61 -2.62 2.40 -8.48
N SER A 62 -2.78 1.19 -8.98
CA SER A 62 -2.01 0.04 -8.51
C SER A 62 -0.50 0.24 -8.73
N ALA A 63 -0.10 0.70 -9.91
CA ALA A 63 1.29 1.04 -10.20
C ALA A 63 1.82 2.18 -9.31
N HIS A 64 0.98 3.17 -8.98
CA HIS A 64 1.34 4.22 -8.05
C HIS A 64 1.57 3.67 -6.64
N MET A 65 0.67 2.86 -6.11
CA MET A 65 0.81 2.23 -4.79
C MET A 65 2.08 1.39 -4.66
N VAL A 66 2.51 0.68 -5.72
CA VAL A 66 3.81 -0.03 -5.71
C VAL A 66 4.96 0.96 -5.47
N LYS A 67 4.93 2.13 -6.13
CA LYS A 67 5.94 3.18 -5.90
C LYS A 67 5.90 3.68 -4.46
N GLU A 68 4.71 3.91 -3.90
CA GLU A 68 4.56 4.31 -2.50
C GLU A 68 5.21 3.28 -1.57
N VAL A 69 4.97 1.99 -1.77
CA VAL A 69 5.61 0.92 -0.96
C VAL A 69 7.14 0.90 -1.14
N ILE A 70 7.65 1.16 -2.34
CA ILE A 70 9.09 1.30 -2.58
C ILE A 70 9.68 2.50 -1.82
N PHE A 71 8.93 3.61 -1.69
CA PHE A 71 9.36 4.76 -0.88
C PHE A 71 9.51 4.44 0.62
N PHE A 72 8.80 3.42 1.13
CA PHE A 72 9.00 2.86 2.47
C PHE A 72 10.26 1.96 2.58
N GLY A 73 11.02 1.81 1.49
CA GLY A 73 12.27 1.06 1.46
C GLY A 73 12.12 -0.43 1.15
N PHE A 74 10.96 -0.87 0.66
CA PHE A 74 10.79 -2.25 0.18
C PHE A 74 11.32 -2.40 -1.25
N SER A 75 11.96 -3.52 -1.54
CA SER A 75 12.34 -3.90 -2.89
C SER A 75 11.15 -4.42 -3.68
N LEU A 76 11.22 -4.35 -5.01
CA LEU A 76 10.17 -4.90 -5.86
C LEU A 76 9.99 -6.43 -5.65
N GLU A 77 11.05 -7.13 -5.29
CA GLU A 77 11.05 -8.57 -5.02
C GLU A 77 10.31 -8.89 -3.72
N GLU A 78 10.56 -8.12 -2.64
CA GLU A 78 9.83 -8.25 -1.37
C GLU A 78 8.33 -8.03 -1.57
N ILE A 79 7.94 -7.03 -2.37
CA ILE A 79 6.54 -6.71 -2.66
C ILE A 79 5.88 -7.85 -3.45
N LYS A 80 6.57 -8.40 -4.46
CA LYS A 80 6.07 -9.54 -5.24
C LYS A 80 5.92 -10.78 -4.37
N ALA A 81 6.91 -11.10 -3.54
CA ALA A 81 6.86 -12.25 -2.63
C ALA A 81 5.66 -12.16 -1.66
N ALA A 82 5.36 -10.97 -1.13
CA ALA A 82 4.20 -10.75 -0.28
C ALA A 82 2.85 -10.85 -1.02
N SER A 83 2.84 -10.78 -2.35
CA SER A 83 1.63 -10.89 -3.18
C SER A 83 1.21 -12.34 -3.49
N HIS A 84 2.09 -13.33 -3.29
CA HIS A 84 1.83 -14.76 -3.50
C HIS A 84 1.28 -15.42 -2.22
#